data_AF-A0A8I0HAR0-F1
#
_entry.id   AF-A0A8I0HAR0-F1
#
_cell.length_a   1.000
_cell.length_b   1.000
_cell.length_c   1.000
_cell.angle_alpha   90.00
_cell.angle_beta   90.00
_cell.angle_gamma   90.00
#
_symmetry.space_group_name_H-M   'P 1'
#
loop_
_entity.id
_entity.type
_entity.pdbx_description
1 polymer ?
#
loop_
_entity_poly.entity_id
_entity_poly.type
_entity_poly.pdbx_seq_one_letter_code
_entity_poly.pdbx_strand_id
1 'polypeptide(L)' 'PILKAIEEKGYANPTPIQVKAIPAALTGKDILGCAQTGTGKTAAFAIPIIQHLQALKNRDKSIKALILTPTRELALQI' A
#
# COMPACT_ATOMS: atom_id res chain seq x y z
N PRO A 1 -13.88 -6.95 -3.13
CA PRO A 1 -12.89 -6.47 -4.13
C PRO A 1 -12.17 -5.23 -3.61
N ILE A 2 -10.89 -5.02 -3.92
CA ILE A 2 -10.10 -3.89 -3.38
C ILE A 2 -10.73 -2.52 -3.68
N LEU A 3 -11.29 -2.34 -4.88
CA LEU A 3 -11.90 -1.08 -5.30
C LEU A 3 -13.09 -0.68 -4.41
N LYS A 4 -13.92 -1.66 -4.00
CA LYS A 4 -15.01 -1.42 -3.06
C LYS A 4 -14.50 -0.94 -1.69
N ALA A 5 -13.42 -1.55 -1.20
CA ALA A 5 -12.82 -1.16 0.08
C ALA A 5 -12.18 0.24 0.02
N ILE A 6 -11.59 0.60 -1.12
CA ILE A 6 -11.05 1.95 -1.38
C ILE A 6 -12.18 2.99 -1.35
N GLU A 7 -13.29 2.69 -2.03
CA GLU A 7 -14.49 3.54 -2.07
C GLU A 7 -15.13 3.70 -0.68
N GLU A 8 -15.36 2.61 0.05
CA GLU A 8 -15.92 2.61 1.41
C GLU A 8 -15.06 3.38 2.41
N LYS A 9 -13.73 3.40 2.20
CA LYS A 9 -12.79 4.18 3.01
C LYS A 9 -12.66 5.64 2.58
N GLY A 10 -13.37 6.06 1.53
CA GLY A 10 -13.39 7.45 1.05
C GLY A 10 -12.13 7.86 0.30
N TYR A 11 -11.34 6.92 -0.23
CA TYR A 11 -10.16 7.22 -1.05
C TYR A 11 -10.58 7.61 -2.49
N ALA A 12 -11.31 8.73 -2.62
CA ALA A 12 -11.85 9.18 -3.91
C ALA A 12 -10.77 9.82 -4.81
N ASN A 13 -9.90 10.65 -4.23
CA ASN A 13 -8.85 11.37 -4.95
C ASN A 13 -7.47 10.93 -4.46
N PRO A 14 -6.67 10.25 -5.29
CA PRO A 14 -5.34 9.82 -4.89
C PRO A 14 -4.41 11.03 -4.71
N THR A 15 -3.57 10.99 -3.67
CA THR A 15 -2.57 12.04 -3.44
C THR A 15 -1.42 11.97 -4.47
N PRO A 16 -0.60 13.03 -4.64
CA PRO A 16 0.48 13.02 -5.63
C PRO A 16 1.46 11.85 -5.49
N ILE A 17 1.74 11.40 -4.25
CA ILE A 17 2.60 10.23 -4.03
C ILE A 17 1.90 8.93 -4.44
N GLN A 18 0.59 8.81 -4.22
CA GLN A 18 -0.20 7.64 -4.61
C GLN A 18 -0.31 7.52 -6.14
N VAL A 19 -0.58 8.63 -6.84
CA VAL A 19 -0.64 8.68 -8.31
C VAL A 19 0.67 8.20 -8.94
N LYS A 20 1.82 8.58 -8.36
CA LYS A 20 3.14 8.18 -8.87
C LYS A 20 3.52 6.76 -8.47
N ALA A 21 3.26 6.36 -7.23
CA ALA A 21 3.76 5.11 -6.69
C ALA A 21 2.88 3.89 -7.02
N ILE A 22 1.55 4.01 -6.94
CA ILE A 22 0.65 2.85 -7.07
C ILE A 22 0.80 2.16 -8.43
N PRO A 23 0.77 2.88 -9.58
CA PRO A 23 0.93 2.21 -10.88
C PRO A 23 2.28 1.54 -11.03
N ALA A 24 3.36 2.20 -10.59
CA ALA A 24 4.71 1.62 -10.65
C ALA A 24 4.81 0.34 -9.78
N ALA A 25 4.25 0.35 -8.57
CA ALA A 25 4.31 -0.78 -7.65
C ALA A 25 3.47 -1.97 -8.15
N LEU A 26 2.33 -1.69 -8.80
CA LEU A 26 1.52 -2.72 -9.44
C LEU A 26 2.24 -3.40 -10.62
N THR A 27 3.21 -2.73 -11.26
CA THR A 27 4.06 -3.35 -12.28
C THR A 27 5.23 -4.16 -11.71
N GLY A 28 5.35 -4.26 -10.39
CA GLY A 28 6.43 -4.99 -9.72
C GLY A 28 7.79 -4.27 -9.73
N LYS A 29 7.80 -2.95 -9.97
CA LYS A 29 9.02 -2.14 -9.91
C LYS A 29 9.34 -1.72 -8.48
N ASP A 30 10.62 -1.64 -8.17
CA ASP A 30 11.09 -1.02 -6.94
C ASP A 30 10.88 0.49 -6.96
N ILE A 31 10.54 1.06 -5.81
CA ILE A 31 10.18 2.48 -5.68
C ILE A 31 10.87 3.08 -4.47
N LEU A 32 11.47 4.24 -4.68
CA LEU A 32 11.87 5.15 -3.61
C LEU A 32 10.84 6.27 -3.50
N GLY A 33 10.01 6.23 -2.45
CA GLY A 33 8.93 7.18 -2.22
C GLY A 33 9.31 8.25 -1.19
N CYS A 34 9.60 9.48 -1.65
CA CYS A 34 9.80 10.63 -0.78
C CYS A 34 8.57 11.55 -0.77
N ALA A 35 7.95 11.72 0.40
CA ALA A 35 6.87 12.69 0.60
C ALA A 35 6.77 13.07 2.09
N GLN A 36 6.17 14.21 2.39
CA GLN A 36 5.95 14.67 3.77
C GLN A 36 5.03 13.72 4.56
N THR A 37 5.12 13.69 5.89
CA THR A 37 4.17 12.94 6.75
C THR A 37 2.73 13.41 6.52
N GLY A 38 1.76 12.49 6.61
CA GLY A 38 0.35 12.81 6.37
C GLY A 38 -0.08 12.87 4.89
N THR A 39 0.83 12.65 3.93
CA THR A 39 0.53 12.75 2.48
C THR A 39 -0.02 11.47 1.85
N GLY A 40 -0.40 10.48 2.66
CA GLY A 40 -0.98 9.23 2.16
C GLY A 40 0.01 8.18 1.67
N LYS A 41 1.28 8.23 2.12
CA LYS A 41 2.33 7.24 1.82
C LYS A 41 1.92 5.80 2.21
N THR A 42 1.17 5.64 3.30
CA THR A 42 0.70 4.32 3.76
C THR A 42 -0.16 3.64 2.70
N ALA A 43 -1.18 4.32 2.19
CA ALA A 43 -2.00 3.78 1.10
C ALA A 43 -1.19 3.59 -0.19
N ALA A 44 -0.18 4.44 -0.44
CA ALA A 44 0.66 4.34 -1.62
C ALA A 44 1.43 3.01 -1.74
N PHE A 45 1.87 2.42 -0.61
CA PHE A 45 2.44 1.06 -0.61
C PHE A 45 1.44 -0.04 -0.25
N ALA A 46 0.44 0.22 0.60
CA ALA A 46 -0.45 -0.83 1.09
C ALA A 46 -1.42 -1.32 0.01
N ILE A 47 -1.96 -0.41 -0.82
CA ILE A 47 -2.88 -0.75 -1.92
C ILE A 47 -2.24 -1.75 -2.90
N PRO A 48 -1.05 -1.48 -3.49
CA PRO A 48 -0.44 -2.43 -4.41
C PRO A 48 -0.06 -3.75 -3.73
N ILE A 49 0.39 -3.74 -2.47
CA ILE A 49 0.64 -4.98 -1.71
C ILE A 49 -0.63 -5.81 -1.63
N ILE A 50 -1.75 -5.24 -1.16
CA ILE A 50 -3.03 -5.95 -1.02
C ILE A 50 -3.51 -6.48 -2.38
N GLN A 51 -3.37 -5.71 -3.45
CA GLN A 51 -3.75 -6.14 -4.80
C GLN A 51 -2.94 -7.37 -5.25
N HIS A 52 -1.62 -7.35 -5.03
CA HIS A 52 -0.75 -8.49 -5.35
C HIS A 52 -1.11 -9.72 -4.52
N LEU A 53 -1.38 -9.55 -3.22
CA LEU A 53 -1.80 -10.64 -2.33
C LEU A 53 -3.13 -11.27 -2.77
N GLN A 54 -4.10 -10.46 -3.23
CA GLN A 54 -5.36 -10.97 -3.76
C GLN A 54 -5.20 -11.78 -5.05
N ALA A 55 -4.17 -11.49 -5.84
CA ALA A 55 -3.86 -12.22 -7.07
C ALA A 55 -3.14 -13.56 -6.83
N LEU A 56 -2.59 -13.79 -5.63
CA LEU A 56 -1.93 -15.05 -5.29
C LEU A 56 -2.96 -16.19 -5.23
N LYS A 57 -2.72 -17.25 -6.02
CA LYS A 57 -3.55 -18.47 -6.02
C LYS A 57 -3.30 -19.33 -4.79
N ASN A 58 -2.08 -19.31 -4.25
CA ASN A 58 -1.68 -20.11 -3.10
C ASN A 58 -1.99 -19.34 -1.81
N ARG A 59 -2.81 -19.95 -0.94
CA ARG A 59 -3.24 -19.40 0.35
C ARG A 59 -2.51 -20.05 1.52
N ASP A 60 -1.27 -20.50 1.32
CA ASP A 60 -0.42 -20.94 2.42
C ASP A 60 -0.26 -19.84 3.48
N LYS A 61 0.09 -20.24 4.71
CA LYS A 61 0.22 -19.33 5.86
C LYS A 61 1.58 -18.63 5.93
N SER A 62 2.33 -18.57 4.83
CA SER A 62 3.64 -17.91 4.85
C SER A 62 3.51 -16.38 4.78
N ILE A 63 4.52 -15.68 5.30
CA ILE A 63 4.59 -14.22 5.23
C ILE A 63 4.88 -13.81 3.79
N LYS A 64 4.00 -12.98 3.22
CA LYS A 64 4.08 -12.52 1.81
C LYS A 64 4.51 -11.06 1.65
N ALA A 65 4.45 -10.27 2.72
CA ALA A 65 4.86 -8.88 2.74
C ALA A 65 5.39 -8.51 4.14
N LEU A 66 6.40 -7.64 4.20
CA LEU A 66 7.00 -7.12 5.43
C LEU A 66 7.07 -5.61 5.33
N ILE A 67 6.51 -4.91 6.31
CA ILE A 67 6.63 -3.47 6.47
C ILE A 67 7.52 -3.22 7.68
N LEU A 68 8.60 -2.46 7.47
CA LEU A 68 9.51 -2.05 8.52
C LEU A 68 9.25 -0.59 8.87
N THR A 69 9.22 -0.30 10.17
CA THR A 69 8.95 1.03 10.71
C THR A 69 9.84 1.25 11.93
N PRO A 70 10.33 2.48 12.17
CA PRO A 70 11.40 2.71 13.15
C PRO A 70 10.90 2.69 14.61
N THR A 71 9.60 2.89 14.85
CA THR A 71 9.06 2.92 16.22
C THR A 71 7.79 2.08 16.35
N ARG A 72 7.52 1.64 17.58
CA ARG A 72 6.33 0.85 17.92
C ARG A 72 5.04 1.65 17.70
N GLU A 73 5.05 2.93 18.01
CA GLU A 73 3.91 3.83 17.88
C GLU A 73 3.49 3.97 16.41
N LEU A 74 4.47 4.11 15.51
CA LEU A 74 4.20 4.13 14.06
C LEU A 74 3.72 2.76 13.57
N ALA A 75 4.25 1.66 14.11
CA ALA A 75 3.77 0.32 13.76
C ALA A 75 2.29 0.09 14.10
N LEU A 76 1.79 0.71 15.17
CA LEU A 76 0.38 0.62 15.56
C LEU A 76 -0.54 1.53 14.72
N GLN A 77 0.01 2.57 14.09
CA GLN A 77 -0.74 3.50 13.25
C GLN A 77 -0.86 3.06 11.79
N ILE A 78 0.13 2.32 11.30
CA ILE A 78 0.21 1.81 9.92
C ILE A 78 -0.64 0.55 9.78
#